data_AF-F9WFA8-F1
#
_entry.id   AF-F9WFA8-F1
#
_cell.length_a   1.000
_cell.length_b   1.000
_cell.length_c   1.000
_cell.angle_alpha   90.00
_cell.angle_beta   90.00
_cell.angle_gamma   90.00
#
_symmetry.space_group_name_H-M   'P 1'
#
loop_
_entity.id
_entity.type
_entity.pdbx_description
1 polymer ?
#
loop_
_entity_poly.entity_id
_entity_poly.type
_entity_poly.pdbx_seq_one_letter_code
_entity_poly.pdbx_strand_id
1 'polypeptide(L)'
;MSNCGVTSELHAAHCEGACVRPVCAGHGGCVWTLDSTVEEVLLWKYGNVTEAHLHKFLLDHFGSTFGLPDMSLIAFMNDPSLFVTDTQVLSGITSSAAYVDLQEMLRAVNVLNSAGIITLEQWSALSDAPAVVERAAATTTSGTA
;
A
#
# COMPACT_ATOMS: atom_id res chain seq x y z
N MET A 1 -38.80 -5.75 -22.38
CA MET A 1 -38.95 -4.67 -21.39
C MET A 1 -39.55 -5.27 -20.13
N SER A 2 -38.74 -5.49 -19.11
CA SER A 2 -39.21 -5.70 -17.75
C SER A 2 -38.26 -4.97 -16.83
N ASN A 3 -38.74 -3.83 -16.37
CA ASN A 3 -38.13 -2.97 -15.37
C ASN A 3 -38.56 -3.50 -14.00
N CYS A 4 -37.62 -3.80 -13.12
CA CYS A 4 -37.89 -4.05 -11.71
C CYS A 4 -36.93 -3.20 -10.88
N GLY A 5 -37.43 -2.01 -10.53
CA GLY A 5 -37.44 -1.45 -9.19
C GLY A 5 -36.11 -1.38 -8.44
N VAL A 6 -35.52 -0.18 -8.44
CA VAL A 6 -34.61 0.27 -7.40
C VAL A 6 -35.39 0.36 -6.08
N THR A 7 -35.12 -0.55 -5.15
CA THR A 7 -35.49 -0.40 -3.73
C THR A 7 -34.22 -0.36 -2.90
N SER A 8 -33.95 0.83 -2.36
CA SER A 8 -33.00 1.05 -1.27
C SER A 8 -33.43 0.19 -0.09
N GLU A 9 -32.69 -0.86 0.24
CA GLU A 9 -32.76 -1.46 1.57
C GLU A 9 -31.42 -2.09 1.91
N LEU A 10 -30.74 -1.41 2.84
CA LEU A 10 -29.44 -1.74 3.41
C LEU A 10 -29.61 -2.98 4.30
N HIS A 11 -29.59 -4.18 3.72
CA HIS A 11 -29.48 -5.38 4.53
C HIS A 11 -28.02 -5.54 4.98
N ALA A 12 -27.77 -5.13 6.22
CA ALA A 12 -26.58 -5.49 6.97
C ALA A 12 -26.53 -7.02 7.08
N ALA A 13 -25.72 -7.66 6.24
CA ALA A 13 -25.40 -9.06 6.38
C ALA A 13 -24.53 -9.23 7.64
N HIS A 14 -25.16 -9.69 8.71
CA HIS A 14 -24.51 -10.26 9.88
C HIS A 14 -23.85 -11.58 9.42
N CYS A 15 -22.52 -11.63 9.38
CA CYS A 15 -21.78 -12.86 9.15
C CYS A 15 -21.08 -13.27 10.45
N GLU A 16 -21.76 -14.09 11.25
CA GLU A 16 -21.13 -14.85 12.34
C GLU A 16 -20.39 -16.04 11.72
N GLY A 17 -19.06 -15.92 11.60
CA GLY A 17 -18.20 -16.98 11.09
C GLY A 17 -17.00 -16.40 10.35
N ALA A 18 -15.82 -16.52 10.97
CA ALA A 18 -14.48 -16.22 10.44
C ALA A 18 -14.45 -15.56 9.04
N CYS A 19 -14.50 -14.23 9.00
CA CYS A 19 -14.32 -13.45 7.78
C CYS A 19 -12.87 -13.58 7.31
N VAL A 20 -12.55 -14.64 6.58
CA VAL A 20 -11.30 -14.75 5.82
C VAL A 20 -11.41 -13.79 4.63
N ARG A 21 -10.94 -12.56 4.87
CA ARG A 21 -10.53 -11.50 3.92
C ARG A 21 -11.63 -10.99 2.96
N PRO A 22 -11.77 -9.67 2.76
CA PRO A 22 -12.48 -9.18 1.58
C PRO A 22 -11.64 -9.55 0.35
N VAL A 23 -12.06 -10.58 -0.38
CA VAL A 23 -11.65 -10.80 -1.77
C VAL A 23 -12.11 -9.58 -2.55
N CYS A 24 -11.15 -8.71 -2.83
CA CYS A 24 -11.35 -7.56 -3.68
C CYS A 24 -11.47 -8.04 -5.14
N ALA A 25 -12.65 -8.55 -5.50
CA ALA A 25 -12.99 -8.94 -6.85
C ALA A 25 -13.85 -7.86 -7.50
N GLY A 26 -13.22 -7.04 -8.34
CA GLY A 26 -13.86 -6.33 -9.45
C GLY A 26 -14.79 -5.16 -9.12
N HIS A 27 -14.44 -3.97 -9.62
CA HIS A 27 -15.32 -2.83 -9.97
C HIS A 27 -16.47 -2.40 -9.02
N GLY A 28 -16.48 -2.83 -7.75
CA GLY A 28 -17.29 -2.30 -6.67
C GLY A 28 -16.35 -1.96 -5.51
N GLY A 29 -16.32 -0.69 -5.11
CA GLY A 29 -15.24 -0.07 -4.34
C GLY A 29 -14.71 -0.89 -3.15
N CYS A 30 -13.38 -0.89 -3.00
CA CYS A 30 -12.70 -1.46 -1.85
C CYS A 30 -13.16 -0.71 -0.59
N VAL A 31 -13.80 -1.43 0.35
CA VAL A 31 -14.10 -0.90 1.68
C VAL A 31 -12.96 -1.35 2.59
N TRP A 32 -12.10 -0.40 2.96
CA TRP A 32 -11.09 -0.62 3.99
C TRP A 32 -11.71 -0.44 5.36
N THR A 33 -11.33 -1.31 6.29
CA THR A 33 -11.73 -1.24 7.71
C THR A 33 -10.54 -0.77 8.55
N LEU A 34 -10.77 -0.36 9.80
CA LEU A 34 -9.68 0.00 10.72
C LEU A 34 -8.72 -1.18 11.00
N ASP A 35 -9.18 -2.41 10.80
CA ASP A 35 -8.38 -3.63 10.89
C ASP A 35 -7.51 -3.89 9.64
N SER A 36 -7.79 -3.21 8.52
CA SER A 36 -6.98 -3.34 7.30
C SER A 36 -5.55 -2.86 7.56
N THR A 37 -4.58 -3.56 6.98
CA THR A 37 -3.18 -3.20 7.15
C THR A 37 -2.80 -2.01 6.27
N VAL A 38 -1.83 -1.22 6.72
CA VAL A 38 -1.28 -0.10 5.92
C VAL A 38 -0.62 -0.61 4.63
N GLU A 39 -0.04 -1.82 4.67
CA GLU A 39 0.52 -2.50 3.51
C GLU A 39 -0.57 -2.82 2.47
N GLU A 40 -1.66 -3.46 2.88
CA GLU A 40 -2.76 -3.81 1.98
C GLU A 40 -3.35 -2.58 1.29
N VAL A 41 -3.50 -1.47 2.02
CA VAL A 41 -4.12 -0.25 1.51
C VAL A 41 -3.19 0.51 0.56
N LEU A 42 -1.93 0.73 0.96
CA LEU A 42 -0.97 1.51 0.17
C LEU A 42 -0.48 0.75 -1.06
N LEU A 43 -0.37 -0.57 -0.97
CA LEU A 43 0.14 -1.40 -2.06
C LEU A 43 -0.97 -2.01 -2.92
N TRP A 44 -2.24 -1.81 -2.58
CA TRP A 44 -3.41 -2.34 -3.29
C TRP A 44 -3.33 -2.20 -4.82
N LYS A 45 -2.94 -1.02 -5.33
CA LYS A 45 -2.83 -0.71 -6.76
C LYS A 45 -1.86 -1.65 -7.50
N TYR A 46 -0.87 -2.18 -6.78
CA TYR A 46 0.16 -3.08 -7.29
C TYR A 46 -0.17 -4.56 -7.02
N GLY A 47 -1.35 -4.84 -6.46
CA GLY A 47 -1.75 -6.17 -6.01
C GLY A 47 -1.11 -6.54 -4.68
N ASN A 48 -1.11 -7.82 -4.34
CA ASN A 48 -0.40 -8.30 -3.16
C ASN A 48 1.11 -8.28 -3.43
N VAL A 49 1.79 -7.18 -3.09
CA VAL A 49 3.19 -6.94 -3.51
C VAL A 49 4.18 -7.94 -2.89
N THR A 50 3.90 -8.44 -1.68
CA THR A 50 4.69 -9.51 -1.05
C THR A 50 4.62 -10.84 -1.82
N GLU A 51 3.53 -11.06 -2.56
CA GLU A 51 3.35 -12.19 -3.50
C GLU A 51 3.50 -11.77 -4.97
N ALA A 52 3.84 -10.51 -5.24
CA ALA A 52 3.87 -10.00 -6.61
C ALA A 52 5.13 -10.44 -7.35
N HIS A 53 4.88 -10.86 -8.58
CA HIS A 53 5.86 -11.31 -9.54
C HIS A 53 6.33 -10.13 -10.40
N LEU A 54 7.64 -10.01 -10.61
CA LEU A 54 8.24 -8.98 -11.45
C LEU A 54 7.62 -8.99 -12.86
N HIS A 55 7.39 -10.17 -13.45
CA HIS A 55 6.78 -10.27 -14.78
C HIS A 55 5.42 -9.62 -14.86
N LYS A 56 4.57 -9.83 -13.84
CA LYS A 56 3.25 -9.22 -13.80
C LYS A 56 3.35 -7.70 -13.80
N PHE A 57 4.20 -7.13 -12.94
CA PHE A 57 4.44 -5.68 -12.89
C PHE A 57 4.94 -5.14 -14.23
N LEU A 58 5.93 -5.80 -14.83
CA LEU A 58 6.50 -5.37 -16.11
C LEU A 58 5.49 -5.44 -17.26
N LEU A 59 4.67 -6.49 -17.31
CA LEU A 59 3.60 -6.61 -18.30
C LEU A 59 2.52 -5.54 -18.09
N ASP A 60 2.06 -5.32 -16.86
CA ASP A 60 0.99 -4.37 -16.54
C ASP A 60 1.41 -2.91 -16.82
N HIS A 61 2.69 -2.56 -16.64
CA HIS A 61 3.18 -1.18 -16.78
C HIS A 61 3.97 -0.88 -18.06
N PHE A 62 4.58 -1.89 -18.69
CA PHE A 62 5.45 -1.70 -19.87
C PHE A 62 5.07 -2.60 -21.05
N GLY A 63 4.15 -3.56 -20.89
CA GLY A 63 3.74 -4.49 -21.94
C GLY A 63 4.83 -5.48 -22.39
N SER A 64 5.94 -5.57 -21.64
CA SER A 64 7.10 -6.42 -21.96
C SER A 64 7.83 -6.82 -20.68
N THR A 65 8.37 -8.04 -20.63
CA THR A 65 9.23 -8.50 -19.53
C THR A 65 10.71 -8.21 -19.77
N PHE A 66 11.06 -7.66 -20.93
CA PHE A 66 12.44 -7.35 -21.34
C PHE A 66 13.39 -8.57 -21.31
N GLY A 67 12.84 -9.80 -21.35
CA GLY A 67 13.63 -11.03 -21.24
C GLY A 67 14.20 -11.29 -19.85
N LEU A 68 13.79 -10.53 -18.83
CA LEU A 68 14.19 -10.76 -17.44
C LEU A 68 13.55 -12.07 -16.91
N PRO A 69 14.19 -12.79 -15.98
CA PRO A 69 13.56 -13.92 -15.31
C PRO A 69 12.42 -13.45 -14.39
N ASP A 70 11.43 -14.30 -14.16
CA ASP A 70 10.40 -14.00 -13.17
C ASP A 70 10.95 -14.19 -11.76
N MET A 71 10.68 -13.24 -10.88
CA MET A 71 11.24 -13.18 -9.54
C MET A 71 10.38 -12.31 -8.63
N SER A 72 10.72 -12.27 -7.35
CA SER A 72 10.08 -11.39 -6.37
C SER A 72 10.22 -9.92 -6.81
N LEU A 73 9.07 -9.24 -6.94
CA LEU A 73 9.05 -7.81 -7.22
C LEU A 73 9.76 -7.03 -6.11
N ILE A 74 9.57 -7.38 -4.84
CA ILE A 74 10.26 -6.75 -3.71
C ILE A 74 11.79 -6.88 -3.84
N ALA A 75 12.29 -8.07 -4.18
CA ALA A 75 13.73 -8.27 -4.38
C ALA A 75 14.28 -7.39 -5.51
N PHE A 76 13.52 -7.26 -6.60
CA PHE A 76 13.87 -6.37 -7.70
C PHE A 76 13.86 -4.88 -7.28
N MET A 77 12.86 -4.44 -6.53
CA MET A 77 12.74 -3.04 -6.08
C MET A 77 13.85 -2.62 -5.10
N ASN A 78 14.46 -3.57 -4.39
CA ASN A 78 15.57 -3.31 -3.47
C ASN A 78 16.85 -2.92 -4.22
N ASP A 79 17.23 -3.71 -5.22
CA ASP A 79 18.39 -3.40 -6.06
C ASP A 79 18.20 -4.01 -7.47
N PRO A 80 17.60 -3.25 -8.41
CA PRO A 80 17.35 -3.74 -9.76
C PRO A 80 18.63 -3.95 -10.57
N SER A 81 19.75 -3.35 -10.16
CA SER A 81 21.04 -3.47 -10.86
C SER A 81 21.65 -4.88 -10.76
N LEU A 82 21.25 -5.66 -9.74
CA LEU A 82 21.64 -7.06 -9.60
C LEU A 82 21.00 -7.97 -10.66
N PHE A 83 19.91 -7.52 -11.29
CA PHE A 83 19.10 -8.33 -12.20
C PHE A 83 19.13 -7.82 -13.65
N VAL A 84 19.39 -6.53 -13.86
CA VAL A 84 19.37 -5.90 -15.19
C VAL A 84 20.75 -5.34 -15.52
N THR A 85 21.48 -6.04 -16.40
CA THR A 85 22.79 -5.58 -16.90
C THR A 85 22.67 -4.52 -18.00
N ASP A 86 21.58 -4.55 -18.78
CA ASP A 86 21.34 -3.55 -19.81
C ASP A 86 20.96 -2.22 -19.15
N THR A 87 21.86 -1.24 -19.24
CA THR A 87 21.69 0.06 -18.59
C THR A 87 20.52 0.88 -19.15
N GLN A 88 20.14 0.69 -20.42
CA GLN A 88 18.98 1.37 -20.99
C GLN A 88 17.68 0.77 -20.45
N VAL A 89 17.59 -0.55 -20.37
CA VAL A 89 16.43 -1.22 -19.76
C VAL A 89 16.30 -0.84 -18.29
N LEU A 90 17.41 -0.92 -17.55
CA LEU A 90 17.45 -0.54 -16.13
C LEU A 90 17.01 0.91 -15.94
N SER A 91 17.57 1.84 -16.71
CA SER A 91 17.19 3.26 -16.64
C SER A 91 15.73 3.47 -17.03
N GLY A 92 15.23 2.77 -18.05
CA GLY A 92 13.84 2.89 -18.49
C GLY A 92 12.84 2.42 -17.43
N ILE A 93 13.13 1.32 -16.74
CA ILE A 93 12.28 0.80 -15.66
C ILE A 93 12.37 1.73 -14.44
N THR A 94 13.58 2.04 -13.98
CA THR A 94 13.80 2.80 -12.72
C THR A 94 13.41 4.27 -12.79
N SER A 95 13.40 4.87 -13.99
CA SER A 95 12.91 6.25 -14.19
C SER A 95 11.40 6.35 -14.42
N SER A 96 10.70 5.20 -14.53
CA SER A 96 9.26 5.19 -14.78
C SER A 96 8.46 5.66 -13.56
N ALA A 97 7.33 6.33 -13.82
CA ALA A 97 6.42 6.75 -12.74
C ALA A 97 5.89 5.57 -11.91
N ALA A 98 5.64 4.41 -12.53
CA ALA A 98 5.16 3.22 -11.84
C ALA A 98 6.21 2.65 -10.86
N TYR A 99 7.48 2.64 -11.26
CA TYR A 99 8.57 2.20 -10.39
C TYR A 99 8.76 3.17 -9.23
N VAL A 100 8.80 4.48 -9.50
CA VAL A 100 8.97 5.50 -8.47
C VAL A 100 7.81 5.46 -7.46
N ASP A 101 6.56 5.43 -7.92
CA ASP A 101 5.37 5.36 -7.07
C ASP A 101 5.38 4.11 -6.18
N LEU A 102 5.67 2.92 -6.73
CA LEU A 102 5.80 1.70 -5.92
C LEU A 102 6.95 1.80 -4.90
N GLN A 103 8.09 2.37 -5.27
CA GLN A 103 9.22 2.53 -4.36
C GLN A 103 8.90 3.47 -3.19
N GLU A 104 8.15 4.55 -3.45
CA GLU A 104 7.67 5.47 -2.43
C GLU A 104 6.66 4.80 -1.49
N MET A 105 5.72 4.02 -2.02
CA MET A 105 4.75 3.28 -1.20
C MET A 105 5.44 2.24 -0.32
N LEU A 106 6.40 1.48 -0.85
CA LEU A 106 7.19 0.52 -0.06
C LEU A 106 7.98 1.21 1.05
N ARG A 107 8.57 2.38 0.78
CA ARG A 107 9.22 3.17 1.82
C ARG A 107 8.25 3.64 2.89
N ALA A 108 7.07 4.13 2.50
CA ALA A 108 6.04 4.57 3.43
C ALA A 108 5.61 3.43 4.36
N VAL A 109 5.31 2.26 3.79
CA VAL A 109 4.98 1.04 4.56
C VAL A 109 6.11 0.68 5.52
N ASN A 110 7.37 0.67 5.07
CA ASN A 110 8.50 0.36 5.92
C ASN A 110 8.66 1.34 7.09
N VAL A 111 8.49 2.65 6.84
CA VAL A 111 8.54 3.68 7.88
C VAL A 111 7.40 3.47 8.90
N LEU A 112 6.17 3.27 8.44
CA LEU A 112 5.02 3.01 9.31
C LEU A 112 5.22 1.75 10.15
N ASN A 113 5.63 0.65 9.53
CA ASN A 113 5.91 -0.60 10.22
C ASN A 113 7.02 -0.45 11.27
N SER A 114 8.08 0.29 10.96
CA SER A 114 9.17 0.56 11.91
C SER A 114 8.73 1.40 13.12
N ALA A 115 7.67 2.21 12.96
CA ALA A 115 7.03 2.96 14.03
C ALA A 115 5.95 2.16 14.78
N GLY A 116 5.74 0.88 14.43
CA GLY A 116 4.71 0.02 15.01
C GLY A 116 3.29 0.29 14.48
N ILE A 117 3.17 1.03 13.39
CA ILE A 117 1.90 1.34 12.73
C ILE A 117 1.66 0.31 11.64
N ILE A 118 0.86 -0.70 11.95
CA ILE A 118 0.56 -1.86 11.09
C ILE A 118 -0.86 -1.75 10.50
N THR A 119 -1.82 -1.26 11.28
CA THR A 119 -3.23 -1.16 10.89
C THR A 119 -3.68 0.29 10.64
N LEU A 120 -4.77 0.46 9.90
CA LEU A 120 -5.40 1.78 9.72
C LEU A 120 -5.89 2.38 11.04
N GLU A 121 -6.31 1.58 12.02
CA GLU A 121 -6.64 2.04 13.37
C GLU A 121 -5.47 2.81 14.00
N GLN A 122 -4.30 2.18 14.01
CA GLN A 122 -3.08 2.75 14.59
C GLN A 122 -2.65 4.01 13.84
N TRP A 123 -2.79 4.02 12.51
CA TRP A 123 -2.50 5.20 11.72
C TRP A 123 -3.48 6.35 12.02
N SER A 124 -4.79 6.08 12.07
CA SER A 124 -5.80 7.10 12.39
C SER A 124 -5.63 7.72 13.77
N ALA A 125 -5.17 6.93 14.75
CA ALA A 125 -4.93 7.41 16.11
C ALA A 125 -3.79 8.45 16.19
N LEU A 126 -2.87 8.46 15.21
CA LEU A 126 -1.81 9.48 15.12
C LEU A 126 -2.32 10.78 14.49
N SER A 127 -3.27 10.69 13.55
CA SER A 127 -3.90 11.88 12.96
C SER A 127 -4.86 12.58 13.93
N ASP A 128 -5.43 11.85 14.89
CA ASP A 128 -6.30 12.39 15.95
C ASP A 128 -5.54 12.83 17.21
N ALA A 129 -4.21 12.66 17.27
CA ALA A 129 -3.42 13.20 18.35
C ALA A 129 -3.23 14.71 18.16
N PRO A 130 -3.76 15.58 19.06
CA PRO A 130 -3.42 16.99 19.01
C PRO A 130 -1.94 17.12 19.34
N ALA A 131 -1.14 17.43 18.33
CA ALA A 131 0.21 17.97 18.43
C ALA A 131 1.17 17.23 19.40
N VAL A 132 1.96 16.29 18.86
CA VAL A 132 3.35 16.02 19.30
C VAL A 132 4.26 17.24 18.98
N VAL A 133 3.80 18.45 19.30
CA VAL A 133 4.58 19.70 19.19
C VAL A 133 4.68 20.41 20.54
N GLU A 134 3.88 20.04 21.54
CA GLU A 134 3.84 20.80 22.80
C GLU A 134 4.55 20.15 24.00
N ARG A 135 5.12 18.94 23.87
CA ARG A 135 5.83 18.29 25.00
C ARG A 135 7.34 18.55 25.04
N ALA A 136 7.90 19.17 23.99
CA ALA A 136 9.30 19.66 24.00
C ALA A 136 9.42 21.14 24.41
N ALA A 137 8.34 21.94 24.29
CA ALA A 137 8.38 23.37 24.62
C ALA A 137 8.22 23.65 26.13
N ALA A 138 7.58 22.76 26.89
CA ALA A 138 7.29 22.99 28.30
C ALA A 138 8.47 22.74 29.27
N THR A 139 9.61 22.21 28.80
CA THR A 139 10.77 21.95 29.69
C THR A 139 11.74 23.13 29.82
N THR A 140 11.48 24.25 29.12
CA THR A 140 12.33 25.45 29.20
C THR A 140 11.46 26.65 29.56
N THR A 141 11.07 26.81 30.83
CA THR A 141 10.91 28.10 31.55
C THR A 141 10.23 27.83 32.90
N SER A 142 11.01 27.63 33.95
CA SER A 142 10.77 28.23 35.27
C SER A 142 11.88 27.82 36.22
N GLY A 143 12.95 28.60 36.17
CA GLY A 143 14.07 28.54 37.09
C GLY A 143 14.79 29.88 37.05
N THR A 144 14.15 30.94 37.56
CA THR A 144 14.80 32.11 38.18
C THR A 144 13.77 33.16 38.60
N ALA A 145 13.55 33.29 39.92
CA ALA A 145 13.57 34.51 40.73
C ALA A 145 12.80 34.27 42.03
#